data_AF-A0A355GP74-F1
#
_entry.id   AF-A0A355GP74-F1
#
_cell.length_a   1.000
_cell.length_b   1.000
_cell.length_c   1.000
_cell.angle_alpha   90.00
_cell.angle_beta   90.00
_cell.angle_gamma   90.00
#
_symmetry.space_group_name_H-M   'P 1'
#
loop_
_entity.id
_entity.type
_entity.pdbx_description
1 polymer ?
#
loop_
_entity_poly.entity_id
_entity_poly.type
_entity_poly.pdbx_seq_one_letter_code
_entity_poly.pdbx_strand_id
1 'polypeptide(L)'
;MLGRIFFGWLYIMIPHGFCLYFRGIAHVIVTFVAWWVVLFTGAMPQDMHRFLVGTYRWQARLNAYVCFLTDEYPPFSGRPEAGPIETGVPV
;
A
#
# COMPACT_ATOMS: atom_id res chain seq x y z
N MET A 1 0.69 -23.82 15.35
CA MET A 1 -0.17 -23.28 14.26
C MET A 1 -1.46 -22.65 14.78
N LEU A 2 -2.13 -23.21 15.80
CA LEU A 2 -3.41 -22.71 16.32
C LEU A 2 -3.36 -21.26 16.89
N GLY A 3 -2.40 -20.94 17.76
CA GLY A 3 -2.32 -19.60 18.37
C GLY A 3 -2.09 -18.44 17.37
N ARG A 4 -1.42 -18.71 16.25
CA ARG A 4 -1.15 -17.71 15.19
C ARG A 4 -2.40 -17.37 14.38
N ILE A 5 -3.33 -18.31 14.24
CA ILE A 5 -4.60 -18.11 13.51
C ILE A 5 -5.60 -17.34 14.39
N PHE A 6 -5.71 -17.69 15.68
CA PHE A 6 -6.67 -17.05 16.59
C PHE A 6 -6.25 -15.63 17.00
N PHE A 7 -4.96 -15.37 17.22
CA PHE A 7 -4.47 -14.08 17.72
C PHE A 7 -3.61 -13.31 16.71
N GLY A 8 -2.82 -14.00 15.90
CA GLY A 8 -1.87 -13.37 14.98
C GLY A 8 -2.55 -12.57 13.87
N TRP A 9 -3.61 -13.12 13.26
CA TRP A 9 -4.33 -12.41 12.20
C TRP A 9 -5.03 -11.15 12.73
N LEU A 10 -5.71 -11.24 13.89
CA LEU A 10 -6.39 -10.12 14.53
C LEU A 10 -5.40 -9.03 15.00
N TYR A 11 -4.31 -9.42 15.65
CA TYR A 11 -3.29 -8.49 16.15
C TYR A 11 -2.55 -7.75 15.02
N ILE A 12 -2.47 -8.32 13.82
CA ILE A 12 -1.84 -7.71 12.65
C ILE A 12 -2.84 -6.89 11.83
N MET A 13 -4.05 -7.40 11.63
CA MET A 13 -5.11 -6.68 10.91
C MET A 13 -5.53 -5.39 11.62
N ILE A 14 -5.54 -5.35 12.96
CA ILE A 14 -5.91 -4.14 13.70
C ILE A 14 -4.98 -2.95 13.40
N PRO A 15 -3.64 -3.04 13.59
CA PRO A 15 -2.73 -1.92 13.31
C PRO A 15 -2.64 -1.60 11.81
N HIS A 16 -2.54 -2.61 10.93
CA HIS A 16 -2.49 -2.36 9.50
C HIS A 16 -3.81 -1.80 8.95
N GLY A 17 -4.93 -2.36 9.39
CA GLY A 17 -6.27 -1.91 9.02
C GLY A 17 -6.54 -0.49 9.50
N PHE A 18 -6.13 -0.14 10.73
CA PHE A 18 -6.22 1.22 11.24
C PHE A 18 -5.40 2.19 10.39
N CYS A 19 -4.12 1.91 10.13
CA CYS A 19 -3.28 2.77 9.31
C CYS A 19 -3.78 2.86 7.85
N LEU A 20 -4.29 1.76 7.27
CA LEU A 20 -4.90 1.74 5.94
C LEU A 20 -6.20 2.52 5.89
N TYR A 21 -6.98 2.53 6.96
CA TYR A 21 -8.22 3.28 7.05
C TYR A 21 -7.97 4.79 6.93
N PHE A 22 -7.08 5.35 7.76
CA PHE A 22 -6.72 6.77 7.65
C PHE A 22 -6.08 7.10 6.30
N ARG A 23 -5.20 6.23 5.81
CA ARG A 23 -4.57 6.42 4.50
C ARG A 23 -5.59 6.30 3.35
N GLY A 24 -6.63 5.49 3.51
CA GLY A 24 -7.74 5.34 2.57
C GLY A 24 -8.60 6.61 2.49
N ILE A 25 -8.88 7.26 3.62
CA ILE A 25 -9.54 8.57 3.63
C ILE A 25 -8.71 9.59 2.85
N ALA A 26 -7.40 9.66 3.12
CA ALA A 26 -6.50 10.53 2.38
C ALA A 26 -6.44 10.17 0.88
N HIS A 27 -6.51 8.89 0.53
CA HIS A 27 -6.58 8.43 -0.86
C HIS A 27 -7.82 8.97 -1.58
N VAL A 28 -9.00 8.86 -0.98
CA VAL A 28 -10.25 9.38 -1.56
C VAL A 28 -10.17 10.89 -1.78
N ILE A 29 -9.67 11.62 -0.78
CA ILE A 29 -9.48 13.08 -0.88
C ILE A 29 -8.49 13.43 -1.98
N VAL A 30 -7.33 12.76 -2.03
CA VAL A 30 -6.30 13.00 -3.05
C VAL A 30 -6.83 12.66 -4.44
N THR A 31 -7.58 11.58 -4.62
CA THR A 31 -8.20 11.23 -5.91
C THR A 31 -9.22 12.28 -6.34
N PHE A 32 -10.05 12.77 -5.41
CA PHE A 32 -11.00 13.84 -5.69
C PHE A 32 -10.31 15.14 -6.09
N VAL A 33 -9.25 15.54 -5.38
CA VAL A 33 -8.44 16.71 -5.73
C VAL A 33 -7.70 16.49 -7.05
N ALA A 34 -7.11 15.31 -7.27
CA ALA A 34 -6.40 14.96 -8.50
C ALA A 34 -7.32 15.03 -9.72
N TRP A 35 -8.59 14.64 -9.58
CA TRP A 35 -9.58 14.79 -10.64
C TRP A 35 -9.72 16.25 -11.08
N TRP A 36 -9.88 17.18 -10.13
CA TRP A 36 -9.89 18.62 -10.44
C TRP A 36 -8.57 19.11 -11.04
N VAL A 37 -7.43 18.70 -10.44
CA VAL A 37 -6.12 19.16 -10.92
C VAL A 37 -5.85 18.70 -12.35
N VAL A 38 -6.21 17.46 -12.70
CA VAL A 38 -6.07 16.94 -14.07
C VAL A 38 -6.97 17.69 -15.05
N LEU A 39 -8.18 18.09 -14.65
CA LEU A 39 -9.06 18.88 -15.52
C LEU A 39 -8.47 20.26 -15.85
N PHE A 40 -7.82 20.92 -14.89
CA PHE A 40 -7.24 22.25 -15.12
C PHE A 40 -5.81 22.22 -15.70
N THR A 41 -5.00 21.22 -15.31
CA THR A 41 -3.58 21.14 -15.65
C THR A 41 -3.32 20.22 -16.84
N GLY A 42 -4.27 19.33 -17.17
CA GLY A 42 -4.11 18.27 -18.18
C GLY A 42 -3.11 17.17 -17.79
N ALA A 43 -2.52 17.26 -16.60
CA ALA A 43 -1.49 16.34 -16.12
C ALA A 43 -1.70 15.98 -14.65
N MET A 44 -1.36 14.75 -14.29
CA MET A 44 -1.41 14.26 -12.91
C MET A 44 -0.14 14.71 -12.15
N PRO A 45 -0.27 15.44 -11.03
CA PRO A 45 0.89 15.81 -10.22
C PRO A 45 1.65 14.57 -9.71
N GLN A 46 2.99 14.60 -9.81
CA GLN A 46 3.80 13.45 -9.45
C GLN A 46 3.66 13.03 -7.98
N ASP A 47 3.47 13.98 -7.06
CA ASP A 47 3.31 13.68 -5.63
C ASP A 47 1.99 12.96 -5.32
N MET A 48 0.90 13.38 -5.97
CA MET A 48 -0.39 12.71 -5.88
C MET A 48 -0.31 11.29 -6.45
N HIS A 49 0.32 11.15 -7.62
CA HIS A 49 0.54 9.84 -8.22
C HIS A 49 1.35 8.90 -7.31
N ARG A 50 2.48 9.38 -6.78
CA ARG A 50 3.33 8.62 -5.84
C ARG A 50 2.55 8.18 -4.60
N PHE A 51 1.71 9.05 -4.04
CA PHE A 51 0.90 8.74 -2.88
C PHE A 51 -0.16 7.65 -3.18
N LEU A 52 -0.89 7.79 -4.29
CA LEU A 52 -1.92 6.85 -4.70
C LEU A 52 -1.32 5.46 -4.98
N VAL A 53 -0.27 5.40 -5.80
CA VAL A 53 0.44 4.14 -6.11
C VAL A 53 1.02 3.49 -4.86
N GLY A 54 1.65 4.27 -3.97
CA GLY A 54 2.18 3.72 -2.72
C GLY A 54 1.10 3.14 -1.82
N THR A 55 -0.10 3.74 -1.83
CA THR A 55 -1.26 3.21 -1.09
C THR A 55 -1.75 1.89 -1.68
N TYR A 56 -1.86 1.82 -3.01
CA TYR A 56 -2.25 0.59 -3.70
C TYR A 56 -1.24 -0.54 -3.51
N ARG A 57 0.07 -0.27 -3.58
CA ARG A 57 1.11 -1.29 -3.31
C ARG A 57 1.00 -1.86 -1.91
N TRP A 58 0.77 -1.00 -0.92
CA TRP A 58 0.61 -1.46 0.45
C TRP A 58 -0.68 -2.29 0.63
N GLN A 59 -1.80 -1.86 0.04
CA GLN A 59 -3.04 -2.66 0.03
C GLN A 59 -2.85 -4.01 -0.65
N ALA A 60 -2.17 -4.06 -1.80
CA ALA A 60 -1.92 -5.30 -2.52
C ALA A 60 -1.07 -6.28 -1.70
N ARG A 61 -0.03 -5.80 -1.03
CA ARG A 61 0.79 -6.62 -0.10
C ARG A 61 -0.04 -7.15 1.07
N LEU A 62 -0.89 -6.31 1.66
CA LEU A 62 -1.78 -6.73 2.73
C LEU A 62 -2.76 -7.80 2.24
N ASN A 63 -3.36 -7.59 1.06
CA ASN A 63 -4.31 -8.53 0.47
C ASN A 63 -3.64 -9.88 0.16
N ALA A 64 -2.42 -9.88 -0.36
CA ALA A 64 -1.64 -11.10 -0.59
C ALA A 64 -1.38 -11.89 0.69
N TYR A 65 -1.04 -11.21 1.80
CA TYR A 65 -0.86 -11.84 3.11
C TYR A 65 -2.17 -12.42 3.67
N VAL A 66 -3.25 -11.63 3.60
CA VAL A 66 -4.60 -11.98 4.08
C VAL A 66 -5.20 -13.14 3.29
N CYS A 67 -4.98 -13.18 1.97
CA CYS A 67 -5.42 -14.25 1.09
C CYS A 67 -4.49 -15.47 1.10
N PHE A 68 -3.48 -15.50 1.96
CA PHE A 68 -2.49 -16.58 2.07
C PHE A 68 -1.71 -16.86 0.77
N LEU A 69 -1.57 -15.85 -0.11
CA LEU A 69 -0.68 -15.93 -1.28
C LEU A 69 0.80 -15.82 -0.88
N THR A 70 1.10 -15.20 0.26
CA THR A 70 2.45 -15.09 0.82
C THR A 70 2.42 -15.25 2.33
N ASP A 71 3.43 -15.94 2.87
CA ASP A 71 3.68 -16.04 4.32
C ASP A 71 4.51 -14.86 4.86
N GLU A 72 5.01 -13.98 3.98
CA GLU A 72 5.85 -12.84 4.35
C GLU A 72 5.01 -11.70 4.95
N TYR A 73 5.46 -11.20 6.10
CA TYR A 73 4.76 -10.14 6.83
C TYR A 73 4.87 -8.79 6.09
N PRO A 74 3.74 -8.14 5.74
CA PRO A 74 3.79 -6.93 4.91
C PRO A 74 4.34 -5.73 5.69
N PRO A 75 5.37 -5.03 5.17
CA PRO A 75 5.90 -3.83 5.81
C PRO A 75 4.87 -2.69 5.83
N PHE A 76 4.90 -1.86 6.88
CA PHE A 76 4.09 -0.64 7.01
C PHE A 76 4.57 0.51 6.11
N SER A 77 4.83 0.22 4.84
CA SER A 77 5.23 1.24 3.87
C SER A 77 4.51 1.02 2.56
N GLY A 78 4.38 2.08 1.76
CA GLY A 78 3.98 2.03 0.36
C GLY A 78 5.15 2.08 -0.61
N ARG A 79 6.39 2.01 -0.11
CA ARG A 79 7.57 2.17 -0.95
C ARG A 79 7.74 0.96 -1.87
N PRO A 80 8.37 1.17 -3.04
CA PRO A 80 8.91 0.06 -3.81
C PRO A 80 9.87 -0.73 -2.93
N GLU A 81 9.73 -2.06 -2.94
CA GLU A 81 10.85 -2.92 -2.57
C GLU A 81 11.95 -2.72 -3.62
N ALA A 82 13.21 -2.61 -3.17
CA ALA A 82 14.35 -2.47 -4.06
C ALA A 82 14.40 -3.70 -4.96
N GLY A 83 14.04 -3.53 -6.23
CA GLY A 83 14.10 -4.62 -7.21
C GLY A 83 15.57 -4.93 -7.55
N PRO A 84 15.88 -6.13 -8.09
CA PRO A 84 17.24 -6.49 -8.51
C PRO A 84 17.93 -5.40 -9.36
N ILE A 85 17.14 -4.70 -10.19
CA ILE A 85 17.56 -3.62 -11.10
C ILE A 85 18.07 -2.38 -10.33
N GLU A 86 17.59 -2.14 -9.11
CA GLU A 86 18.03 -1.01 -8.26
C GLU A 86 19.30 -1.35 -7.44
N THR A 87 19.64 -2.63 -7.30
CA THR A 87 20.78 -3.09 -6.49
C THR A 87 22.10 -3.26 -7.26
N GLY A 88 22.12 -2.97 -8.58
CA GLY A 88 23.32 -3.11 -9.40
C GLY A 88 23.78 -4.57 -9.60
N VAL A 89 22.91 -5.55 -9.33
CA VAL A 89 23.19 -6.97 -9.55
C VAL A 89 22.88 -7.31 -11.01
N PRO A 90 23.88 -7.74 -11.81
CA PRO A 90 23.65 -8.17 -13.18
C PRO A 90 22.97 -9.54 -13.19
N VAL A 91 21.89 -9.66 -13.98
CA VAL A 91 21.28 -10.93 -14.40
C VAL A 91 21.62 -11.22 -15.85
#